data_AF-A0A956ZH08-F1
#
_entry.id   AF-A0A956ZH08-F1
#
_cell.length_a   1.000
_cell.length_b   1.000
_cell.length_c   1.000
_cell.angle_alpha   90.00
_cell.angle_beta   90.00
_cell.angle_gamma   90.00
#
_symmetry.space_group_name_H-M   'P 1'
#
loop_
_entity.id
_entity.type
_entity.pdbx_description
1 polymer ?
#
loop_
_entity_poly.entity_id
_entity_poly.type
_entity_poly.pdbx_seq_one_letter_code
_entity_poly.pdbx_strand_id
1 'polypeptide(L)' 'LRSLTQSIFLDESYVIAYFVLGNLHRQRGEKDKSGKCFSHVARLLQERTGTDIVQDSDGLTVGQLKSIVTSLGGES' A
#
# COMPACT_ATOMS: atom_id res chain seq x y z
N LEU A 1 0.96 11.56 24.41
CA LEU A 1 1.13 11.92 22.98
C LEU A 1 2.09 11.01 22.19
N ARG A 2 2.99 10.24 22.84
CA ARG A 2 3.98 9.38 22.13
C ARG A 2 3.36 8.21 21.35
N SER A 3 2.18 7.73 21.75
CA SER A 3 1.51 6.59 21.13
C SER A 3 0.89 6.88 19.76
N LEU A 4 0.53 8.14 19.48
CA LEU A 4 -0.13 8.50 18.22
C LEU A 4 0.85 8.39 17.05
N THR A 5 2.08 8.87 17.25
CA THR A 5 3.14 8.80 16.24
C THR A 5 3.53 7.35 15.96
N GLN A 6 3.67 6.50 17.00
CA GLN A 6 3.96 5.07 16.81
C GLN A 6 2.86 4.32 16.07
N SER A 7 1.58 4.63 16.32
CA SER A 7 0.47 4.03 15.58
C SER A 7 0.55 4.40 14.09
N ILE A 8 0.84 5.67 13.79
CA ILE A 8 0.99 6.16 12.43
C ILE A 8 2.16 5.43 11.72
N PHE A 9 3.32 5.29 12.37
CA PHE A 9 4.46 4.52 11.86
C PHE A 9 4.14 3.04 11.60
N LEU A 10 3.35 2.41 12.47
CA LEU A 10 2.98 0.99 12.35
C LEU A 10 2.02 0.77 11.17
N ASP A 11 1.03 1.65 11.02
CA ASP A 11 0.09 1.64 9.91
C ASP A 11 0.78 1.92 8.56
N GLU A 12 1.76 2.82 8.52
CA GLU A 12 2.51 3.14 7.29
C GLU A 12 3.46 2.02 6.87
N SER A 13 4.16 1.39 7.81
CA SER A 13 4.97 0.20 7.53
C SER A 13 4.13 -0.95 6.98
N TYR A 14 2.86 -1.03 7.38
CA TYR A 14 1.90 -2.01 6.91
C TYR A 14 1.54 -1.80 5.43
N VAL A 15 1.42 -0.55 4.97
CA VAL A 15 1.14 -0.20 3.56
C VAL A 15 2.22 -0.76 2.63
N ILE A 16 3.49 -0.52 2.95
CA ILE A 16 4.63 -0.99 2.13
C ILE A 16 4.76 -2.51 2.20
N ALA A 17 4.57 -3.13 3.37
CA ALA A 17 4.62 -4.58 3.52
C ALA A 17 3.60 -5.28 2.60
N TYR A 18 2.35 -4.81 2.55
CA TYR A 18 1.33 -5.36 1.67
C TYR A 18 1.60 -5.09 0.18
N PHE A 19 2.20 -3.95 -0.15
CA PHE A 19 2.61 -3.66 -1.53
C PHE A 19 3.70 -4.62 -2.02
N VAL A 20 4.72 -4.87 -1.20
CA VAL A 20 5.79 -5.84 -1.49
C VAL A 20 5.22 -7.26 -1.59
N LEU A 21 4.35 -7.65 -0.65
CA LEU A 21 3.72 -8.97 -0.65
C LEU A 21 2.83 -9.18 -1.89
N GLY A 22 2.07 -8.16 -2.31
CA GLY A 22 1.29 -8.19 -3.55
C GLY A 22 2.16 -8.42 -4.78
N ASN A 23 3.28 -7.70 -4.88
CA ASN A 23 4.25 -7.91 -5.96
C ASN A 23 4.87 -9.31 -5.94
N LEU A 24 5.16 -9.87 -4.76
CA LEU A 24 5.67 -11.23 -4.63
C LEU A 24 4.64 -12.27 -5.11
N HIS A 25 3.37 -12.11 -4.73
CA HIS A 25 2.28 -12.97 -5.22
C HIS A 25 2.12 -12.85 -6.75
N ARG A 26 2.21 -11.63 -7.30
CA ARG A 26 2.16 -11.39 -8.75
C ARG A 26 3.30 -12.10 -9.49
N GLN A 27 4.53 -11.99 -8.99
CA GLN A 27 5.70 -12.69 -9.57
C GLN A 27 5.55 -14.21 -9.55
N ARG A 28 4.80 -14.74 -8.57
CA ARG A 28 4.47 -16.18 -8.45
C ARG A 28 3.26 -16.60 -9.29
N GLY A 29 2.63 -15.68 -10.02
CA GLY A 29 1.39 -15.94 -10.77
C GLY A 29 0.13 -16.07 -9.92
N GLU A 30 0.21 -15.76 -8.62
CA GLU A 30 -0.89 -15.87 -7.66
C GLU A 30 -1.80 -14.63 -7.73
N LYS A 31 -2.47 -14.43 -8.88
CA LYS A 31 -3.25 -13.21 -9.18
C LYS A 31 -4.29 -12.85 -8.12
N ASP A 32 -5.05 -13.82 -7.60
CA ASP A 32 -6.06 -13.59 -6.56
C ASP A 32 -5.44 -13.05 -5.25
N LYS A 33 -4.32 -13.65 -4.80
CA LYS A 33 -3.60 -13.20 -3.59
C LYS A 33 -2.99 -11.82 -3.79
N SER A 34 -2.42 -11.58 -4.98
CA SER A 34 -1.89 -10.28 -5.38
C SER A 34 -2.98 -9.19 -5.34
N GLY A 35 -4.13 -9.44 -5.96
CA GLY A 35 -5.25 -8.51 -5.99
C GLY A 35 -5.78 -8.18 -4.60
N LYS A 36 -5.89 -9.19 -3.72
CA LYS A 36 -6.26 -8.98 -2.31
C LYS A 36 -5.27 -8.08 -1.57
N CYS A 37 -3.97 -8.26 -1.80
CA CYS A 37 -2.95 -7.39 -1.19
C CYS A 37 -3.09 -5.95 -1.67
N PHE A 38 -3.17 -5.73 -2.99
CA PHE A 38 -3.32 -4.38 -3.56
C PHE A 38 -4.62 -3.70 -3.16
N SER A 39 -5.71 -4.45 -3.05
CA SER A 39 -6.99 -3.94 -2.53
C SER A 39 -6.87 -3.49 -1.08
N HIS A 40 -6.12 -4.22 -0.26
CA HIS A 40 -5.87 -3.83 1.12
C HIS A 40 -5.07 -2.52 1.20
N VAL A 41 -4.00 -2.40 0.40
CA VAL A 41 -3.22 -1.16 0.30
C VAL A 41 -4.09 0.01 -0.14
N ALA A 42 -4.90 -0.15 -1.19
CA ALA A 42 -5.78 0.90 -1.70
C ALA A 42 -6.77 1.41 -0.65
N ARG A 43 -7.30 0.50 0.19
CA ARG A 43 -8.21 0.83 1.30
C ARG A 43 -7.49 1.62 2.40
N LEU A 44 -6.30 1.19 2.82
CA LEU A 44 -5.51 1.91 3.84
C LEU A 44 -5.11 3.31 3.37
N LEU A 45 -4.81 3.47 2.08
CA LEU A 45 -4.49 4.77 1.48
C LEU A 45 -5.72 5.65 1.25
N GLN A 46 -6.96 5.13 1.33
CA GLN A 46 -8.17 5.92 1.19
C GLN A 46 -8.40 6.87 2.37
N GLU A 47 -7.94 6.49 3.56
CA GLU A 47 -8.08 7.27 4.79
C GLU A 47 -6.95 8.31 4.97
N ARG A 48 -6.02 8.40 4.00
CA ARG A 48 -4.83 9.27 4.05
C ARG A 48 -4.90 10.39 3.00
N THR A 49 -4.32 11.54 3.31
CA THR A 49 -4.20 12.68 2.39
C THR A 49 -3.26 12.35 1.23
N GLY A 50 -3.69 12.61 -0.01
CA GLY A 50 -2.97 12.19 -1.22
C GLY A 50 -1.61 12.86 -1.47
N THR A 51 -1.27 13.90 -0.71
CA THR A 51 -0.01 14.65 -0.80
C THR A 51 1.05 14.19 0.20
N ASP A 52 0.69 13.39 1.21
CA ASP A 52 1.65 12.84 2.14
C ASP A 52 2.56 11.84 1.42
N ILE A 53 3.85 11.86 1.79
CA ILE A 53 4.83 10.91 1.30
C ILE A 53 4.63 9.63 2.09
N VAL A 54 4.51 8.49 1.40
CA VAL A 54 4.45 7.20 2.07
C VAL A 54 5.83 6.90 2.63
N GLN A 55 5.92 6.74 3.94
CA GLN A 55 7.17 6.36 4.57
C GLN A 55 7.69 5.02 4.04
N ASP A 56 9.01 4.89 3.89
CA ASP A 56 9.69 3.71 3.32
C ASP A 56 9.33 3.44 1.84
N SER A 57 8.59 4.33 1.21
CA SER A 57 8.53 4.42 -0.25
C SER A 57 9.66 5.31 -0.75
N ASP A 58 10.15 5.05 -1.95
CA ASP A 58 11.18 5.83 -2.65
C ASP A 58 10.64 7.23 -3.07
N GLY A 59 10.17 8.01 -2.10
CA GLY A 59 9.56 9.34 -2.30
C GLY A 59 8.16 9.32 -2.92
N LEU A 60 7.45 8.19 -2.93
CA LEU A 60 6.11 8.10 -3.51
C LEU A 60 5.08 8.79 -2.61
N THR A 61 4.21 9.59 -3.22
CA THR A 61 3.04 10.10 -2.49
C THR A 61 1.98 9.02 -2.32
N VAL A 62 1.12 9.19 -1.31
CA VAL A 62 -0.08 8.37 -1.08
C VAL A 62 -0.90 8.27 -2.37
N GLY A 63 -1.08 9.39 -3.09
CA GLY A 63 -1.81 9.41 -4.36
C GLY A 63 -1.14 8.59 -5.46
N GLN A 64 0.18 8.69 -5.60
CA GLN A 64 0.93 7.90 -6.58
C GLN A 64 0.88 6.41 -6.27
N LEU A 65 1.13 6.01 -5.01
CA LEU A 65 1.07 4.61 -4.60
C LEU A 65 -0.33 4.03 -4.79
N LYS A 66 -1.37 4.79 -4.46
CA LYS A 66 -2.76 4.40 -4.67
C LYS A 66 -3.06 4.14 -6.15
N SER A 67 -2.64 5.03 -7.04
CA SER A 67 -2.80 4.86 -8.48
C SER A 67 -2.15 3.57 -8.98
N ILE A 68 -0.91 3.29 -8.53
CA ILE A 68 -0.18 2.08 -8.88
C ILE A 68 -0.95 0.84 -8.44
N VAL A 69 -1.35 0.75 -7.16
CA VAL A 69 -2.01 -0.46 -6.65
C VAL A 69 -3.41 -0.66 -7.22
N THR A 70 -4.13 0.41 -7.55
CA THR A 70 -5.42 0.30 -8.25
C THR A 70 -5.23 -0.24 -9.66
N SER A 71 -4.20 0.22 -10.39
CA SER A 71 -3.90 -0.32 -11.71
C SER A 71 -3.51 -1.80 -11.65
N LEU A 72 -2.76 -2.22 -10.62
CA LEU A 72 -2.29 -3.60 -10.46
C LEU A 72 -3.35 -4.55 -9.88
N GLY A 73 -4.29 -4.04 -9.09
CA GLY A 73 -5.40 -4.81 -8.51
C GLY A 73 -6.59 -4.96 -9.46
N GLY A 74 -6.70 -4.11 -10.49
CA GLY A 74 -7.76 -4.14 -11.49
C GLY A 74 -7.54 -5.12 -12.64
N GLU A 75 -6.38 -5.78 -12.73
CA GLU A 75 -6.10 -6.82 -13.72
C GLU A 75 -6.74 -8.15 -13.27
N SER A 76 -8.09 -8.22 -13.30
CA SER A 76 -8.85 -9.47 -13.20
C SER A 76 -9.13 -10.05 -14.58
#